data_AF-A0A1Z9LQF4-F1
#
_entry.id   AF-A0A1Z9LQF4-F1
#
_cell.length_a   1.000
_cell.length_b   1.000
_cell.length_c   1.000
_cell.angle_alpha   90.00
_cell.angle_beta   90.00
_cell.angle_gamma   90.00
#
_symmetry.space_group_name_H-M   'P 1'
#
loop_
_entity.id
_entity.type
_entity.pdbx_description
1 polymer ?
#
loop_
_entity_poly.entity_id
_entity_poly.type
_entity_poly.pdbx_seq_one_letter_code
_entity_poly.pdbx_strand_id
1 'polypeptide(L)'
;MFPKTINNTMFTIFLTFLSAISISVIAAGYSIIGLATIFAGAYVPIIAMGSALEVGKLVAASWLYNNWTNSLVPKTIKAYLTSAVIVLIFITSMGIFGFLSKAHLDSVQPQANFTIQTSLIDKQIQQEERNIERAEKTLLQLDKSIEVYIDKEYVTRGLKERKKQEEERNLLKEEIKKSTFNISELYKEKSSVELEQQKIEAEVGPLKYIAELIYGENAKDHFDEAVRYAIMVLIFVFDPLAVLLLIAANISLRTWNNDRNKKKEIKQEAEAKATRQRNWQKEATNAKAKARDLRNKQKVYKDFFDKLGKRNLKNRDYENFFRQMGTKELTELGLDPDAIRIKLDQIMEWNDPNINPSSDK
;
A
#
# COMPACT_ATOMS: atom_id res chain seq x y z
N MET A 1 23.11 18.89 -8.98
CA MET A 1 21.81 19.23 -8.35
C MET A 1 20.75 18.19 -8.73
N PHE A 2 20.86 16.91 -8.33
CA PHE A 2 19.82 15.88 -8.59
C PHE A 2 19.83 14.71 -7.57
N PRO A 3 19.40 14.90 -6.31
CA PRO A 3 18.99 13.76 -5.48
C PRO A 3 17.54 13.84 -4.95
N LYS A 4 16.84 14.97 -5.08
CA LYS A 4 15.53 15.18 -4.41
C LYS A 4 14.35 14.42 -5.04
N THR A 5 14.42 14.07 -6.33
CA THR A 5 13.29 13.46 -7.07
C THR A 5 13.16 11.94 -6.88
N ILE A 6 14.25 11.24 -6.54
CA ILE A 6 14.26 9.77 -6.43
C ILE A 6 13.56 9.29 -5.15
N ASN A 7 13.71 10.03 -4.04
CA ASN A 7 13.01 9.70 -2.80
C ASN A 7 11.50 9.83 -2.94
N ASN A 8 11.02 10.84 -3.68
CA ASN A 8 9.60 11.03 -3.90
C ASN A 8 8.98 9.91 -4.75
N THR A 9 9.68 9.40 -5.77
CA THR A 9 9.16 8.31 -6.63
C THR A 9 9.08 6.97 -5.89
N MET A 10 10.11 6.62 -5.12
CA MET A 10 10.07 5.41 -4.28
C MET A 10 9.03 5.51 -3.17
N PHE A 11 8.87 6.70 -2.59
CA PHE A 11 7.83 6.96 -1.59
C PHE A 11 6.43 6.79 -2.18
N THR A 12 6.13 7.35 -3.35
CA THR A 12 4.83 7.17 -4.00
C THR A 12 4.56 5.72 -4.37
N ILE A 13 5.58 4.99 -4.84
CA ILE A 13 5.46 3.55 -5.13
C ILE A 13 5.08 2.78 -3.87
N PHE A 14 5.82 3.00 -2.78
CA PHE A 14 5.55 2.36 -1.51
C PHE A 14 4.14 2.69 -0.99
N LEU A 15 3.75 3.97 -1.07
CA LEU A 15 2.42 4.41 -0.65
C LEU A 15 1.31 3.74 -1.47
N THR A 16 1.42 3.70 -2.80
CA THR A 16 0.44 3.03 -3.67
C THR A 16 0.32 1.54 -3.37
N PHE A 17 1.45 0.86 -3.13
CA PHE A 17 1.47 -0.56 -2.78
C PHE A 17 0.86 -0.81 -1.40
N LEU A 18 1.20 0.01 -0.41
CA LEU A 18 0.65 -0.09 0.94
C LEU A 18 -0.87 0.16 0.92
N SER A 19 -1.33 1.19 0.21
CA SER A 19 -2.77 1.45 0.03
C SER A 19 -3.47 0.28 -0.64
N ALA A 20 -2.90 -0.31 -1.70
CA ALA A 20 -3.48 -1.47 -2.37
C ALA A 20 -3.64 -2.67 -1.42
N ILE A 21 -2.61 -2.99 -0.64
CA ILE A 21 -2.65 -4.09 0.34
C ILE A 21 -3.65 -3.77 1.45
N SER A 22 -3.63 -2.57 2.03
CA SER A 22 -4.53 -2.20 3.12
C SER A 22 -6.00 -2.31 2.70
N ILE A 23 -6.35 -1.76 1.52
CA ILE A 23 -7.71 -1.87 1.00
C ILE A 23 -8.06 -3.35 0.77
N SER A 24 -7.16 -4.12 0.15
CA SER A 24 -7.43 -5.53 -0.12
C SER A 24 -7.57 -6.39 1.14
N VAL A 25 -6.80 -6.13 2.20
CA VAL A 25 -6.88 -6.89 3.47
C VAL A 25 -8.20 -6.61 4.18
N ILE A 26 -8.63 -5.34 4.22
CA ILE A 26 -9.92 -4.96 4.80
C ILE A 26 -11.07 -5.56 3.99
N ALA A 27 -11.01 -5.43 2.66
CA ALA A 27 -12.00 -6.01 1.74
C ALA A 27 -12.08 -7.54 1.88
N ALA A 28 -10.93 -8.23 1.94
CA ALA A 28 -10.86 -9.67 2.17
C ALA A 28 -11.48 -10.05 3.52
N GLY A 29 -11.17 -9.31 4.60
CA GLY A 29 -11.75 -9.56 5.92
C GLY A 29 -13.28 -9.50 5.92
N TYR A 30 -13.86 -8.43 5.37
CA TYR A 30 -15.32 -8.31 5.27
C TYR A 30 -15.93 -9.34 4.33
N SER A 31 -15.30 -9.60 3.19
CA SER A 31 -15.74 -10.61 2.22
C SER A 31 -15.82 -12.00 2.83
N ILE A 32 -14.75 -12.42 3.50
CA ILE A 32 -14.63 -13.76 4.08
C ILE A 32 -15.64 -13.94 5.21
N ILE A 33 -15.80 -12.96 6.09
CA ILE A 33 -16.80 -13.02 7.16
C ILE A 33 -18.20 -13.07 6.56
N GLY A 34 -18.51 -12.24 5.57
CA GLY A 34 -19.80 -12.25 4.90
C GLY A 34 -20.13 -13.59 4.25
N LEU A 35 -19.21 -14.16 3.47
CA LEU A 35 -19.40 -15.50 2.89
C LEU A 35 -19.53 -16.59 3.97
N ALA A 36 -18.75 -16.52 5.04
CA ALA A 36 -18.82 -17.49 6.13
C ALA A 36 -20.16 -17.43 6.87
N THR A 37 -20.79 -16.25 6.96
CA THR A 37 -22.14 -16.12 7.54
C THR A 37 -23.25 -16.70 6.66
N ILE A 38 -23.08 -16.68 5.34
CA ILE A 38 -24.05 -17.28 4.40
C ILE A 38 -24.08 -18.81 4.53
N PHE A 39 -22.93 -19.42 4.84
CA PHE A 39 -22.76 -20.86 4.90
C PHE A 39 -22.33 -21.31 6.31
N ALA A 40 -23.19 -21.04 7.30
CA ALA A 40 -22.91 -21.29 8.71
C ALA A 40 -22.46 -22.74 9.03
N GLY A 41 -22.92 -23.73 8.27
CA GLY A 41 -22.54 -25.14 8.44
C GLY A 41 -21.09 -25.49 8.05
N ALA A 42 -20.36 -24.59 7.38
CA ALA A 42 -18.99 -24.81 6.90
C ALA A 42 -18.09 -23.58 7.13
N TYR A 43 -18.24 -22.92 8.29
CA TYR A 43 -17.56 -21.66 8.63
C TYR A 43 -16.04 -21.72 8.42
N VAL A 44 -15.35 -22.69 9.03
CA VAL A 44 -13.87 -22.80 8.96
C VAL A 44 -13.37 -23.10 7.54
N PRO A 45 -13.92 -24.08 6.80
CA PRO A 45 -13.56 -24.32 5.40
C PRO A 45 -13.66 -23.08 4.51
N ILE A 46 -14.70 -22.26 4.71
CA ILE A 46 -14.94 -21.08 3.87
C ILE A 46 -13.96 -19.97 4.16
N ILE A 47 -13.56 -19.79 5.42
CA ILE A 47 -12.49 -18.86 5.77
C ILE A 47 -11.18 -19.28 5.11
N ALA A 48 -10.83 -20.57 5.19
CA ALA A 48 -9.60 -21.08 4.58
C ALA A 48 -9.61 -20.91 3.05
N MET A 49 -10.72 -21.28 2.41
CA MET A 49 -10.90 -21.13 0.96
C MET A 49 -10.86 -19.65 0.55
N GLY A 50 -11.64 -18.80 1.21
CA GLY A 50 -11.71 -17.36 0.91
C GLY A 50 -10.35 -16.68 1.06
N SER A 51 -9.60 -17.01 2.11
CA SER A 51 -8.24 -16.49 2.30
C SER A 51 -7.31 -16.87 1.13
N ALA A 52 -7.36 -18.12 0.68
CA ALA A 52 -6.57 -18.58 -0.46
C ALA A 52 -6.97 -17.90 -1.77
N LEU A 53 -8.29 -17.70 -1.99
CA LEU A 53 -8.82 -17.03 -3.17
C LEU A 53 -8.43 -15.55 -3.22
N GLU A 54 -8.48 -14.83 -2.10
CA GLU A 54 -8.09 -13.41 -2.03
C GLU A 54 -6.60 -13.21 -2.29
N VAL A 55 -5.73 -14.05 -1.70
CA VAL A 55 -4.29 -14.04 -2.01
C VAL A 55 -4.06 -14.40 -3.47
N GLY A 56 -4.75 -15.43 -3.96
CA GLY A 56 -4.70 -15.86 -5.36
C GLY A 56 -5.07 -14.75 -6.35
N LYS A 57 -6.10 -13.95 -6.05
CA LYS A 57 -6.53 -12.80 -6.86
C LYS A 57 -5.39 -11.79 -7.07
N LEU A 58 -4.74 -11.37 -5.99
CA LEU A 58 -3.66 -10.37 -6.05
C LEU A 58 -2.41 -10.91 -6.75
N VAL A 59 -2.03 -12.17 -6.44
CA VAL A 59 -0.90 -12.84 -7.10
C VAL A 59 -1.16 -13.00 -8.59
N ALA A 60 -2.37 -13.44 -8.98
CA ALA A 60 -2.76 -13.59 -10.38
C ALA A 60 -2.71 -12.24 -11.11
N ALA A 61 -3.26 -11.17 -10.51
CA ALA A 61 -3.23 -9.84 -11.10
C ALA A 61 -1.79 -9.31 -11.29
N SER A 62 -0.95 -9.44 -10.25
CA SER A 62 0.45 -9.02 -10.29
C SER A 62 1.27 -9.83 -11.31
N TRP A 63 1.10 -11.15 -11.33
CA TRP A 63 1.78 -12.04 -12.26
C TRP A 63 1.34 -11.81 -13.70
N LEU A 64 0.04 -11.63 -13.94
CA LEU A 64 -0.52 -11.38 -15.27
C LEU A 64 0.03 -10.07 -15.84
N TYR A 65 0.13 -9.02 -15.03
CA TYR A 65 0.76 -7.76 -15.44
C TYR A 65 2.24 -7.96 -15.82
N ASN A 66 3.01 -8.64 -14.98
CA ASN A 66 4.43 -8.86 -15.21
C ASN A 66 4.73 -9.74 -16.44
N ASN A 67 3.84 -10.66 -16.77
CA ASN A 67 4.00 -11.62 -17.87
C ASN A 67 3.13 -11.31 -19.09
N TRP A 68 2.46 -10.16 -19.13
CA TRP A 68 1.53 -9.81 -20.21
C TRP A 68 2.19 -9.85 -21.60
N THR A 69 3.41 -9.33 -21.70
CA THR A 69 4.19 -9.28 -22.96
C THR A 69 5.08 -10.50 -23.16
N ASN A 70 5.07 -11.48 -22.24
CA ASN A 70 5.89 -12.68 -22.38
C ASN A 70 5.34 -13.55 -23.52
N SER A 71 6.22 -13.88 -24.48
CA SER A 71 5.90 -14.71 -25.65
C SER A 71 5.69 -16.18 -25.30
N LEU A 72 6.24 -16.65 -24.19
CA LEU A 72 6.09 -18.03 -23.71
C LEU A 72 4.70 -18.30 -23.11
N VAL A 73 3.90 -17.27 -22.84
CA VAL A 73 2.58 -17.41 -22.21
C VAL A 73 1.48 -17.36 -23.30
N PRO A 74 0.75 -18.48 -23.51
CA PRO A 74 -0.36 -18.54 -24.46
C PRO A 74 -1.47 -17.53 -24.16
N LYS A 75 -2.16 -17.06 -25.20
CA LYS A 75 -3.31 -16.14 -25.05
C LYS A 75 -4.44 -16.73 -24.20
N THR A 76 -4.61 -18.05 -24.21
CA THR A 76 -5.62 -18.77 -23.41
C THR A 76 -5.42 -18.62 -21.91
N ILE A 77 -4.17 -18.74 -21.43
CA ILE A 77 -3.84 -18.54 -20.00
C ILE A 77 -4.07 -17.09 -19.60
N LYS A 78 -3.70 -16.12 -20.45
CA LYS A 78 -3.94 -14.69 -20.20
C LYS A 78 -5.44 -14.41 -20.08
N ALA A 79 -6.24 -14.96 -21.00
CA ALA A 79 -7.70 -14.83 -20.97
C ALA A 79 -8.30 -15.44 -19.70
N TYR A 80 -7.90 -16.67 -19.35
CA TYR A 80 -8.36 -17.35 -18.13
C TYR A 80 -8.03 -16.55 -16.87
N LEU A 81 -6.78 -16.13 -16.68
CA LEU A 81 -6.38 -15.35 -15.50
C LEU A 81 -7.10 -14.01 -15.43
N THR A 82 -7.32 -13.34 -16.57
CA THR A 82 -8.09 -12.09 -16.61
C THR A 82 -9.53 -12.34 -16.16
N SER A 83 -10.19 -13.36 -16.72
CA SER A 83 -11.56 -13.72 -16.31
C SER A 83 -11.63 -14.16 -14.85
N ALA A 84 -10.63 -14.91 -14.37
CA ALA A 84 -10.58 -15.39 -12.99
C ALA A 84 -10.43 -14.22 -12.02
N VAL A 85 -9.55 -13.24 -12.30
CA VAL A 85 -9.42 -12.03 -11.49
C VAL A 85 -10.75 -11.25 -11.45
N ILE A 86 -11.44 -11.10 -12.59
CA ILE A 86 -12.74 -10.43 -12.65
C ILE A 86 -13.79 -11.18 -11.82
N VAL A 87 -13.88 -12.50 -11.95
CA VAL A 87 -14.82 -13.32 -11.17
C VAL A 87 -14.49 -13.25 -9.68
N LEU A 88 -13.21 -13.30 -9.30
CA LEU A 88 -12.78 -13.15 -7.92
C LEU A 88 -13.16 -11.79 -7.35
N ILE A 89 -13.08 -10.71 -8.14
CA ILE A 89 -13.56 -9.38 -7.74
C ILE A 89 -15.06 -9.41 -7.42
N PHE A 90 -15.86 -10.08 -8.25
CA PHE A 90 -17.29 -10.23 -7.98
C PHE A 90 -17.58 -11.09 -6.74
N ILE A 91 -16.80 -12.14 -6.50
CA ILE A 91 -16.94 -12.97 -5.29
C ILE A 91 -16.60 -12.15 -4.04
N THR A 92 -15.51 -11.39 -4.06
CA THR A 92 -15.16 -10.48 -2.96
C THR A 92 -16.28 -9.47 -2.72
N SER A 93 -16.80 -8.90 -3.80
CA SER A 93 -17.91 -7.96 -3.76
C SER A 93 -19.17 -8.56 -3.13
N MET A 94 -19.53 -9.78 -3.52
CA MET A 94 -20.67 -10.51 -2.94
C MET A 94 -20.47 -10.81 -1.45
N GLY A 95 -19.25 -11.15 -1.04
CA GLY A 95 -18.92 -11.35 0.36
C GLY A 95 -19.09 -10.06 1.18
N ILE A 96 -18.56 -8.94 0.72
CA ILE A 96 -18.70 -7.64 1.42
C ILE A 96 -20.18 -7.25 1.51
N PHE A 97 -20.94 -7.48 0.43
CA PHE A 97 -22.37 -7.24 0.40
C PHE A 97 -23.10 -8.07 1.47
N GLY A 98 -22.77 -9.37 1.58
CA GLY A 98 -23.32 -10.25 2.60
C GLY A 98 -23.00 -9.76 4.02
N PHE A 99 -21.76 -9.34 4.28
CA PHE A 99 -21.35 -8.81 5.58
C PHE A 99 -22.10 -7.52 5.95
N LEU A 100 -22.11 -6.52 5.07
CA LEU A 100 -22.76 -5.24 5.32
C LEU A 100 -24.28 -5.37 5.39
N SER A 101 -24.89 -6.21 4.55
CA SER A 101 -26.33 -6.47 4.59
C SER A 101 -26.74 -7.21 5.86
N LYS A 102 -25.91 -8.14 6.36
CA LYS A 102 -26.17 -8.81 7.64
C LYS A 102 -26.07 -7.81 8.80
N ALA A 103 -25.03 -6.97 8.83
CA ALA A 103 -24.88 -5.95 9.86
C ALA A 103 -26.10 -5.01 9.91
N HIS A 104 -26.64 -4.65 8.74
CA HIS A 104 -27.88 -3.89 8.63
C HIS A 104 -29.10 -4.65 9.16
N LEU A 105 -29.31 -5.91 8.72
CA LEU A 105 -30.45 -6.72 9.16
C LEU A 105 -30.43 -7.01 10.66
N ASP A 106 -29.25 -7.27 11.23
CA ASP A 106 -29.04 -7.51 12.66
C ASP A 106 -29.39 -6.26 13.50
N SER A 107 -29.27 -5.05 12.94
CA SER A 107 -29.70 -3.81 13.58
C SER A 107 -31.21 -3.55 13.42
N VAL A 108 -31.84 -3.98 12.33
CA VAL A 108 -33.28 -3.76 12.08
C VAL A 108 -34.18 -4.77 12.79
N GLN A 109 -33.78 -6.05 12.86
CA GLN A 109 -34.57 -7.14 13.49
C GLN A 109 -34.94 -6.88 14.97
N PRO A 110 -34.04 -6.39 15.84
CA PRO A 110 -34.36 -6.09 17.23
C PRO A 110 -35.45 -5.01 17.39
N GLN A 111 -35.56 -4.07 16.44
CA GLN A 111 -36.51 -2.96 16.53
C GLN A 111 -37.98 -3.43 16.45
N ALA A 112 -38.26 -4.44 15.62
CA ALA A 112 -39.58 -5.08 15.56
C ALA A 112 -39.89 -5.81 16.89
N ASN A 113 -38.90 -6.52 17.45
CA ASN A 113 -39.06 -7.22 18.72
C ASN A 113 -39.31 -6.26 19.89
N PHE A 114 -38.61 -5.12 19.97
CA PHE A 114 -38.82 -4.11 21.00
C PHE A 114 -40.20 -3.45 20.90
N THR A 115 -40.68 -3.19 19.68
CA THR A 115 -42.04 -2.67 19.46
C THR A 115 -43.10 -3.66 19.93
N ILE A 116 -42.89 -4.96 19.70
CA ILE A 116 -43.79 -6.01 20.19
C ILE A 116 -43.74 -6.12 21.72
N GLN A 117 -42.54 -6.06 22.32
CA GLN A 117 -42.36 -6.12 23.77
C GLN A 117 -42.99 -4.93 24.49
N THR A 118 -42.74 -3.71 24.02
CA THR A 118 -43.36 -2.49 24.57
C THR A 118 -44.88 -2.53 24.45
N SER A 119 -45.42 -3.00 23.30
CA SER A 119 -46.87 -3.20 23.13
C SER A 119 -47.45 -4.26 24.08
N LEU A 120 -46.71 -5.32 24.38
CA LEU A 120 -47.11 -6.34 25.34
C LEU A 120 -47.12 -5.77 26.76
N ILE A 121 -46.09 -5.04 27.15
CA ILE A 121 -45.99 -4.38 28.46
C ILE A 121 -47.11 -3.35 28.63
N ASP A 122 -47.43 -2.58 27.59
CA ASP A 122 -48.57 -1.64 27.63
C ASP A 122 -49.91 -2.34 27.87
N LYS A 123 -50.12 -3.51 27.27
CA LYS A 123 -51.32 -4.32 27.54
C LYS A 123 -51.34 -4.83 28.97
N GLN A 124 -50.19 -5.19 29.55
CA GLN A 124 -50.09 -5.61 30.95
C GLN A 124 -50.36 -4.45 31.91
N ILE A 125 -49.81 -3.26 31.63
CA ILE A 125 -50.08 -2.03 32.39
C ILE A 125 -51.58 -1.71 32.35
N GLN A 126 -52.20 -1.71 31.17
CA GLN A 126 -53.65 -1.49 31.05
C GLN A 126 -54.48 -2.53 31.82
N GLN A 127 -54.01 -3.78 31.89
CA GLN A 127 -54.69 -4.81 32.64
C GLN A 127 -54.62 -4.55 34.15
N GLU A 128 -53.46 -4.12 34.67
CA GLU A 128 -53.29 -3.77 36.08
C GLU A 128 -54.04 -2.47 36.44
N GLU A 129 -54.07 -1.47 35.55
CA GLU A 129 -54.89 -0.26 35.72
C GLU A 129 -56.38 -0.60 35.85
N ARG A 130 -56.88 -1.54 35.03
CA ARG A 130 -58.26 -2.03 35.15
C ARG A 130 -58.51 -2.79 36.45
N ASN A 131 -57.52 -3.50 36.98
CA ASN A 131 -57.65 -4.17 38.28
C ASN A 131 -57.79 -3.12 39.40
N ILE A 132 -56.95 -2.08 39.38
CA ILE A 132 -57.04 -0.95 40.31
C ILE A 132 -58.40 -0.26 40.18
N GLU A 133 -58.85 0.08 38.97
CA GLU A 133 -60.14 0.74 38.74
C GLU A 133 -61.31 -0.08 39.31
N ARG A 134 -61.30 -1.41 39.12
CA ARG A 134 -62.33 -2.31 39.68
C ARG A 134 -62.29 -2.32 41.21
N ALA A 135 -61.10 -2.43 41.80
CA ALA A 135 -60.94 -2.45 43.25
C ALA A 135 -61.34 -1.11 43.90
N GLU A 136 -60.95 0.02 43.31
CA GLU A 136 -61.34 1.37 43.73
C GLU A 136 -62.85 1.59 43.60
N LYS A 137 -63.45 1.17 42.48
CA LYS A 137 -64.91 1.24 42.29
C LYS A 137 -65.65 0.41 43.33
N THR A 138 -65.13 -0.75 43.69
CA THR A 138 -65.70 -1.61 44.75
C THR A 138 -65.57 -0.94 46.11
N LEU A 139 -64.42 -0.36 46.45
CA LEU A 139 -64.24 0.42 47.67
C LEU A 139 -65.22 1.61 47.75
N LEU A 140 -65.42 2.34 46.65
CA LEU A 140 -66.38 3.44 46.58
C LEU A 140 -67.83 2.97 46.76
N GLN A 141 -68.18 1.79 46.25
CA GLN A 141 -69.50 1.20 46.47
C GLN A 141 -69.70 0.81 47.94
N LEU A 142 -68.68 0.23 48.57
CA LEU A 142 -68.70 -0.06 50.00
C LEU A 142 -68.89 1.23 50.82
N ASP A 143 -68.17 2.31 50.48
CA ASP A 143 -68.33 3.60 51.16
C ASP A 143 -69.73 4.19 51.02
N LYS A 144 -70.27 4.20 49.79
CA LYS A 144 -71.65 4.64 49.54
C LYS A 144 -72.68 3.82 50.32
N SER A 145 -72.46 2.51 50.48
CA SER A 145 -73.36 1.66 51.25
C SER A 145 -73.40 2.03 52.74
N ILE A 146 -72.26 2.46 53.30
CA ILE A 146 -72.17 2.92 54.69
C ILE A 146 -72.76 4.32 54.84
N GLU A 147 -72.58 5.20 53.86
CA GLU A 147 -73.11 6.56 53.83
C GLU A 147 -74.64 6.58 54.00
N VAL A 148 -75.36 5.63 53.37
CA VAL A 148 -76.83 5.46 53.54
C VAL A 148 -77.25 5.26 55.01
N TYR A 149 -76.42 4.60 55.83
CA TYR A 149 -76.71 4.44 57.26
C TYR A 149 -76.42 5.71 58.06
N ILE A 150 -75.42 6.49 57.65
CA ILE A 150 -75.06 7.76 58.28
C ILE A 150 -76.13 8.81 57.97
N ASP A 151 -76.59 8.90 56.72
CA ASP A 151 -77.63 9.83 56.26
C ASP A 151 -78.98 9.60 56.95
N LYS A 152 -79.27 8.35 57.33
CA LYS A 152 -80.49 7.97 58.08
C LYS A 152 -80.32 8.08 59.60
N GLU A 153 -79.28 8.76 60.08
CA GLU A 153 -78.92 8.92 61.49
C GLU A 153 -78.63 7.60 62.25
N TYR A 154 -78.45 6.48 61.56
CA TYR A 154 -78.10 5.18 62.13
C TYR A 154 -76.58 4.97 62.24
N VAL A 155 -75.86 5.97 62.75
CA VAL A 155 -74.39 6.02 62.78
C VAL A 155 -73.77 4.78 63.46
N THR A 156 -74.32 4.36 64.60
CA THR A 156 -73.81 3.20 65.34
C THR A 156 -73.95 1.89 64.56
N ARG A 157 -75.02 1.74 63.75
CA ARG A 157 -75.20 0.58 62.87
C ARG A 157 -74.26 0.65 61.66
N GLY A 158 -74.10 1.83 61.06
CA GLY A 158 -73.15 2.06 59.97
C GLY A 158 -71.71 1.72 60.37
N LEU A 159 -71.27 2.11 61.57
CA LEU A 159 -69.94 1.77 62.10
C LEU A 159 -69.76 0.26 62.32
N LYS A 160 -70.82 -0.44 62.75
CA LYS A 160 -70.78 -1.91 62.94
C LYS A 160 -70.69 -2.66 61.61
N GLU A 161 -71.45 -2.23 60.59
CA GLU A 161 -71.36 -2.83 59.25
C GLU A 161 -70.01 -2.52 58.58
N ARG A 162 -69.49 -1.30 58.74
CA ARG A 162 -68.14 -0.95 58.28
C ARG A 162 -67.07 -1.84 58.89
N LYS A 163 -67.18 -2.15 60.20
CA LYS A 163 -66.25 -3.06 60.88
C LYS A 163 -66.33 -4.49 60.36
N LYS A 164 -67.50 -4.96 59.95
CA LYS A 164 -67.64 -6.29 59.30
C LYS A 164 -67.00 -6.34 57.92
N GLN A 165 -66.98 -5.22 57.19
CA GLN A 165 -66.38 -5.09 55.87
C GLN A 165 -64.85 -4.82 55.92
N GLU A 166 -64.25 -4.69 57.11
CA GLU A 166 -62.84 -4.29 57.26
C GLU A 166 -61.86 -5.25 56.55
N GLU A 167 -62.13 -6.56 56.62
CA GLU A 167 -61.33 -7.59 55.96
C GLU A 167 -61.39 -7.45 54.44
N GLU A 168 -62.58 -7.35 53.84
CA GLU A 168 -62.78 -7.14 52.41
C GLU A 168 -62.10 -5.85 51.92
N ARG A 169 -62.24 -4.75 52.70
CA ARG A 169 -61.58 -3.48 52.39
C ARG A 169 -60.06 -3.58 52.43
N ASN A 170 -59.50 -4.36 53.35
CA ASN A 170 -58.06 -4.56 53.44
C ASN A 170 -57.54 -5.44 52.28
N LEU A 171 -58.30 -6.46 51.87
CA LEU A 171 -57.99 -7.26 50.68
C LEU A 171 -57.96 -6.40 49.41
N LEU A 172 -58.97 -5.55 49.20
CA LEU A 172 -59.03 -4.63 48.06
C LEU A 172 -57.86 -3.63 48.07
N LYS A 173 -57.47 -3.11 49.25
CA LYS A 173 -56.32 -2.22 49.38
C LYS A 173 -54.98 -2.92 49.09
N GLU A 174 -54.81 -4.16 49.53
CA GLU A 174 -53.64 -4.97 49.21
C GLU A 174 -53.59 -5.31 47.71
N GLU A 175 -54.73 -5.57 47.06
CA GLU A 175 -54.82 -5.74 45.61
C GLU A 175 -54.37 -4.47 44.87
N ILE A 176 -54.88 -3.30 45.25
CA ILE A 176 -54.46 -2.00 44.67
C ILE A 176 -52.96 -1.80 44.84
N LYS A 177 -52.43 -2.05 46.05
CA LYS A 177 -51.00 -1.91 46.34
C LYS A 177 -50.15 -2.85 45.49
N LYS A 178 -50.59 -4.11 45.32
CA LYS A 178 -49.91 -5.11 44.50
C LYS A 178 -49.94 -4.73 43.02
N SER A 179 -51.09 -4.34 42.48
CA SER A 179 -51.20 -3.87 41.09
C SER A 179 -50.39 -2.59 40.85
N THR A 180 -50.37 -1.67 41.80
CA THR A 180 -49.53 -0.44 41.71
C THR A 180 -48.04 -0.78 41.69
N PHE A 181 -47.61 -1.74 42.52
CA PHE A 181 -46.23 -2.23 42.50
C PHE A 181 -45.90 -2.90 41.16
N ASN A 182 -46.79 -3.76 40.64
CA ASN A 182 -46.62 -4.39 39.34
C ASN A 182 -46.51 -3.36 38.21
N ILE A 183 -47.37 -2.33 38.18
CA ILE A 183 -47.28 -1.22 37.23
C ILE A 183 -45.92 -0.54 37.31
N SER A 184 -45.42 -0.25 38.52
CA SER A 184 -44.10 0.36 38.68
C SER A 184 -42.97 -0.51 38.12
N GLU A 185 -43.03 -1.82 38.28
CA GLU A 185 -42.03 -2.74 37.72
C GLU A 185 -42.14 -2.83 36.19
N LEU A 186 -43.37 -2.93 35.67
CA LEU A 186 -43.64 -2.91 34.22
C LEU A 186 -43.16 -1.61 33.56
N TYR A 187 -43.32 -0.46 34.21
CA TYR A 187 -42.77 0.81 33.70
C TYR A 187 -41.25 0.84 33.65
N LYS A 188 -40.57 0.25 34.66
CA LYS A 188 -39.11 0.12 34.65
C LYS A 188 -38.65 -0.78 33.50
N GLU A 189 -39.33 -1.91 33.29
CA GLU A 189 -39.06 -2.82 32.20
C GLU A 189 -39.28 -2.13 30.84
N LYS A 190 -40.43 -1.47 30.65
CA LYS A 190 -40.73 -0.68 29.45
C LYS A 190 -39.65 0.36 29.17
N SER A 191 -39.27 1.14 30.17
CA SER A 191 -38.25 2.17 30.01
C SER A 191 -36.89 1.58 29.63
N SER A 192 -36.53 0.41 30.18
CA SER A 192 -35.29 -0.28 29.80
C SER A 192 -35.31 -0.73 28.33
N VAL A 193 -36.43 -1.28 27.86
CA VAL A 193 -36.62 -1.70 26.46
C VAL A 193 -36.61 -0.50 25.51
N GLU A 194 -37.28 0.60 25.88
CA GLU A 194 -37.30 1.83 25.09
C GLU A 194 -35.91 2.46 24.97
N LEU A 195 -35.10 2.41 26.03
CA LEU A 195 -33.72 2.88 25.98
C LEU A 195 -32.86 2.04 25.03
N GLU A 196 -33.05 0.72 25.00
CA GLU A 196 -32.39 -0.15 24.02
C GLU A 196 -32.85 0.14 22.58
N GLN A 197 -34.15 0.33 22.38
CA GLN A 197 -34.70 0.72 21.08
C GLN A 197 -34.13 2.05 20.58
N GLN A 198 -34.04 3.06 21.44
CA GLN A 198 -33.47 4.36 21.09
C GLN A 198 -31.98 4.29 20.74
N LYS A 199 -31.21 3.44 21.44
CA LYS A 199 -29.78 3.23 21.10
C LYS A 199 -29.62 2.67 19.69
N ILE A 200 -30.39 1.64 19.35
CA ILE A 200 -30.34 1.04 18.00
C ILE A 200 -30.83 2.04 16.94
N GLU A 201 -31.90 2.78 17.22
CA GLU A 201 -32.41 3.78 16.28
C GLU A 201 -31.37 4.90 15.99
N ALA A 202 -30.60 5.30 17.01
CA ALA A 202 -29.51 6.25 16.85
C ALA A 202 -28.38 5.69 15.96
N GLU A 203 -28.06 4.40 16.06
CA GLU A 203 -27.04 3.73 15.24
C GLU A 203 -27.44 3.64 13.75
N VAL A 204 -28.72 3.39 13.46
CA VAL A 204 -29.24 3.30 12.08
C VAL A 204 -29.68 4.65 11.49
N GLY A 205 -29.66 5.73 12.29
CA GLY A 205 -30.05 7.08 11.87
C GLY A 205 -29.35 7.58 10.60
N PRO A 206 -28.02 7.43 10.44
CA PRO A 206 -27.30 7.81 9.22
C PRO A 206 -27.82 7.14 7.95
N LEU A 207 -28.28 5.89 8.04
CA LEU A 207 -28.81 5.15 6.89
C LEU A 207 -30.15 5.74 6.41
N LYS A 208 -30.94 6.34 7.32
CA LYS A 208 -32.22 6.97 6.96
C LYS A 208 -31.99 8.15 6.01
N TYR A 209 -30.94 8.94 6.23
CA TYR A 209 -30.57 10.03 5.32
C TYR A 209 -30.13 9.53 3.94
N ILE A 210 -29.49 8.35 3.86
CA ILE A 210 -29.15 7.75 2.56
C ILE A 210 -30.42 7.34 1.82
N ALA A 211 -31.40 6.76 2.52
CA ALA A 211 -32.69 6.42 1.93
C ALA A 211 -33.47 7.67 1.47
N GLU A 212 -33.49 8.72 2.28
CA GLU A 212 -34.08 10.02 1.92
C GLU A 212 -33.39 10.65 0.71
N LEU A 213 -32.07 10.53 0.58
CA LEU A 213 -31.33 11.03 -0.57
C LEU A 213 -31.72 10.31 -1.88
N ILE A 214 -31.98 9.01 -1.83
CA ILE A 214 -32.27 8.20 -3.02
C ILE A 214 -33.75 8.24 -3.38
N TYR A 215 -34.64 8.17 -2.40
CA TYR A 215 -36.09 7.97 -2.60
C TYR A 215 -36.96 9.14 -2.13
N GLY A 216 -36.39 10.18 -1.52
CA GLY A 216 -37.13 11.37 -1.06
C GLY A 216 -38.25 11.00 -0.08
N GLU A 217 -39.48 11.42 -0.38
CA GLU A 217 -40.66 11.16 0.46
C GLU A 217 -41.00 9.67 0.61
N ASN A 218 -40.58 8.82 -0.34
CA ASN A 218 -40.82 7.36 -0.31
C ASN A 218 -39.72 6.57 0.43
N ALA A 219 -38.81 7.26 1.13
CA ALA A 219 -37.66 6.63 1.78
C ALA A 219 -38.01 5.60 2.85
N LYS A 220 -39.15 5.75 3.53
CA LYS A 220 -39.60 4.78 4.55
C LYS A 220 -39.89 3.42 3.95
N ASP A 221 -40.51 3.39 2.77
CA ASP A 221 -40.94 2.14 2.13
C ASP A 221 -39.78 1.44 1.40
N HIS A 222 -38.76 2.20 1.00
CA HIS A 222 -37.58 1.70 0.27
C HIS A 222 -36.27 1.77 1.08
N PHE A 223 -36.36 1.81 2.41
CA PHE A 223 -35.18 1.96 3.27
C PHE A 223 -34.14 0.85 3.07
N ASP A 224 -34.56 -0.41 3.15
CA ASP A 224 -33.66 -1.56 2.95
C ASP A 224 -33.09 -1.62 1.53
N GLU A 225 -33.88 -1.19 0.54
CA GLU A 225 -33.47 -1.16 -0.86
C GLU A 225 -32.41 -0.08 -1.10
N ALA A 226 -32.59 1.11 -0.53
CA ALA A 226 -31.63 2.21 -0.60
C ALA A 226 -30.28 1.80 0.00
N VAL A 227 -30.29 1.17 1.16
CA VAL A 227 -29.07 0.70 1.83
C VAL A 227 -28.36 -0.34 0.99
N ARG A 228 -29.10 -1.31 0.40
CA ARG A 228 -28.50 -2.30 -0.51
C ARG A 228 -27.86 -1.66 -1.73
N TYR A 229 -28.51 -0.70 -2.37
CA TYR A 229 -27.91 0.02 -3.51
C TYR A 229 -26.69 0.84 -3.11
N ALA A 230 -26.72 1.50 -1.96
CA ALA A 230 -25.57 2.23 -1.43
C ALA A 230 -24.37 1.30 -1.19
N ILE A 231 -24.62 0.12 -0.61
CA ILE A 231 -23.61 -0.94 -0.43
C ILE A 231 -23.07 -1.41 -1.80
N MET A 232 -23.93 -1.63 -2.80
CA MET A 232 -23.49 -2.05 -4.14
C MET A 232 -22.57 -1.01 -4.79
N VAL A 233 -22.90 0.28 -4.71
CA VAL A 233 -22.07 1.37 -5.24
C VAL A 233 -20.71 1.39 -4.56
N LEU A 234 -20.69 1.28 -3.23
CA LEU A 234 -19.47 1.29 -2.42
C LEU A 234 -18.53 0.13 -2.79
N ILE A 235 -19.09 -1.07 -2.92
CA ILE A 235 -18.33 -2.28 -3.24
C ILE A 235 -17.79 -2.26 -4.67
N PHE A 236 -18.59 -1.79 -5.63
CA PHE A 236 -18.18 -1.69 -7.03
C PHE A 236 -16.96 -0.79 -7.23
N VAL A 237 -16.75 0.18 -6.34
CA VAL A 237 -15.57 1.05 -6.36
C VAL A 237 -14.38 0.41 -5.63
N PHE A 238 -14.58 -0.07 -4.40
CA PHE A 238 -13.47 -0.44 -3.54
C PHE A 238 -12.67 -1.66 -4.02
N ASP A 239 -13.33 -2.71 -4.49
CA ASP A 239 -12.64 -3.96 -4.80
C ASP A 239 -11.84 -3.90 -6.13
N PRO A 240 -12.39 -3.38 -7.25
CA PRO A 240 -11.58 -3.12 -8.44
C PRO A 240 -10.43 -2.14 -8.19
N LEU A 241 -10.64 -1.14 -7.33
CA LEU A 241 -9.62 -0.16 -6.98
C LEU A 241 -8.39 -0.81 -6.34
N ALA A 242 -8.56 -1.79 -5.45
CA ALA A 242 -7.43 -2.49 -4.82
C ALA A 242 -6.55 -3.21 -5.85
N VAL A 243 -7.18 -3.93 -6.78
CA VAL A 243 -6.48 -4.64 -7.86
C VAL A 243 -5.78 -3.67 -8.81
N LEU A 244 -6.46 -2.58 -9.19
CA LEU A 244 -5.88 -1.56 -10.07
C LEU A 244 -4.71 -0.82 -9.42
N LEU A 245 -4.80 -0.49 -8.13
CA LEU A 245 -3.69 0.13 -7.38
C LEU A 245 -2.49 -0.82 -7.27
N LEU A 246 -2.72 -2.11 -7.08
CA LEU A 246 -1.64 -3.11 -7.08
C LEU A 246 -0.94 -3.17 -8.44
N ILE A 247 -1.70 -3.16 -9.54
CA ILE A 247 -1.17 -3.10 -10.90
C ILE A 247 -0.40 -1.79 -11.12
N ALA A 248 -0.94 -0.65 -10.68
CA ALA A 248 -0.30 0.66 -10.79
C ALA A 248 1.04 0.75 -10.01
N ALA A 249 1.08 0.17 -8.81
CA ALA A 249 2.31 0.05 -8.03
C ALA A 249 3.36 -0.81 -8.78
N ASN A 250 2.93 -1.90 -9.40
CA ASN A 250 3.80 -2.78 -10.18
C ASN A 250 4.32 -2.10 -11.47
N ILE A 251 3.47 -1.32 -12.15
CA ILE A 251 3.87 -0.45 -13.27
C ILE A 251 4.98 0.52 -12.85
N SER A 252 4.76 1.19 -11.72
CA SER A 252 5.68 2.20 -11.22
C SER A 252 7.02 1.60 -10.80
N LEU A 253 7.02 0.43 -10.13
CA LEU A 253 8.22 -0.34 -9.80
C LEU A 253 9.03 -0.75 -11.03
N ARG A 254 8.36 -1.30 -12.05
CA ARG A 254 9.02 -1.73 -13.29
C ARG A 254 9.67 -0.54 -14.01
N THR A 255 8.96 0.58 -14.07
CA THR A 255 9.47 1.81 -14.70
C THR A 255 10.70 2.34 -13.97
N TRP A 256 10.64 2.40 -12.63
CA TRP A 256 11.76 2.83 -11.81
C TRP A 256 13.00 1.93 -11.99
N ASN A 257 12.83 0.61 -12.03
CA ASN A 257 13.92 -0.33 -12.27
C ASN A 257 14.55 -0.14 -13.66
N ASN A 258 13.72 0.04 -14.70
CA ASN A 258 14.20 0.26 -16.07
C ASN A 258 15.00 1.58 -16.18
N ASP A 259 14.52 2.66 -15.57
CA ASP A 259 15.22 3.95 -15.57
C ASP A 259 16.55 3.88 -14.82
N ARG A 260 16.59 3.11 -13.73
CA ARG A 260 17.83 2.88 -12.97
C ARG A 260 18.84 2.07 -13.79
N ASN A 261 18.39 1.06 -14.52
CA ASN A 261 19.24 0.25 -15.39
C ASN A 261 19.78 1.07 -16.57
N LYS A 262 18.92 1.85 -17.26
CA LYS A 262 19.36 2.78 -18.31
C LYS A 262 20.40 3.78 -17.82
N LYS A 263 20.22 4.36 -16.62
CA LYS A 263 21.22 5.27 -16.03
C LYS A 263 22.54 4.58 -15.75
N LYS A 264 22.53 3.31 -15.32
CA LYS A 264 23.75 2.51 -15.12
C LYS A 264 24.46 2.25 -16.44
N GLU A 265 23.73 1.85 -17.48
CA GLU A 265 24.26 1.62 -18.83
C GLU A 265 24.90 2.89 -19.40
N ILE A 266 24.22 4.04 -19.32
CA ILE A 266 24.76 5.33 -19.76
C ILE A 266 26.05 5.68 -19.01
N LYS A 267 26.07 5.45 -17.69
CA LYS A 267 27.26 5.72 -16.87
C LYS A 267 28.43 4.82 -17.26
N GLN A 268 28.18 3.53 -17.47
CA GLN A 268 29.19 2.56 -17.91
C GLN A 268 29.72 2.91 -19.31
N GLU A 269 28.85 3.30 -20.24
CA GLU A 269 29.25 3.69 -21.58
C GLU A 269 30.10 4.98 -21.56
N ALA A 270 29.73 5.95 -20.72
CA ALA A 270 30.51 7.17 -20.51
C ALA A 270 31.90 6.87 -19.91
N GLU A 271 31.98 6.00 -18.90
CA GLU A 271 33.24 5.56 -18.29
C GLU A 271 34.13 4.81 -19.31
N ALA A 272 33.53 3.94 -20.13
CA ALA A 272 34.24 3.24 -21.21
C ALA A 272 34.78 4.20 -22.26
N LYS A 273 33.98 5.18 -22.71
CA LYS A 273 34.42 6.22 -23.66
C LYS A 273 35.55 7.08 -23.08
N ALA A 274 35.44 7.52 -21.82
CA ALA A 274 36.48 8.28 -21.14
C ALA A 274 37.79 7.48 -21.02
N THR A 275 37.70 6.18 -20.74
CA THR A 275 38.87 5.29 -20.68
C THR A 275 39.54 5.12 -22.04
N ARG A 276 38.76 4.90 -23.10
CA ARG A 276 39.28 4.85 -24.49
C ARG A 276 39.98 6.15 -24.88
N GLN A 277 39.38 7.31 -24.55
CA GLN A 277 39.97 8.61 -24.84
C GLN A 277 41.28 8.83 -24.10
N ARG A 278 41.37 8.43 -22.82
CA ARG A 278 42.63 8.48 -22.05
C ARG A 278 43.70 7.58 -22.65
N ASN A 279 43.35 6.38 -23.10
CA ASN A 279 44.29 5.46 -23.74
C ASN A 279 44.80 6.02 -25.07
N TRP A 280 43.90 6.58 -25.90
CA TRP A 280 44.28 7.26 -27.13
C TRP A 280 45.21 8.45 -26.86
N GLN A 281 44.90 9.27 -25.86
CA GLN A 281 45.77 10.39 -25.47
C GLN A 281 47.15 9.91 -25.04
N LYS A 282 47.23 8.86 -24.22
CA LYS A 282 48.51 8.24 -23.82
C LYS A 282 49.30 7.72 -25.03
N GLU A 283 48.63 7.05 -25.96
CA GLU A 283 49.25 6.53 -27.17
C GLU A 283 49.75 7.66 -28.08
N ALA A 284 48.95 8.71 -28.28
CA ALA A 284 49.34 9.90 -29.03
C ALA A 284 50.54 10.61 -28.37
N THR A 285 50.57 10.72 -27.04
CA THR A 285 51.73 11.28 -26.33
C THR A 285 52.98 10.42 -26.50
N ASN A 286 52.83 9.09 -26.42
CA ASN A 286 53.92 8.14 -26.62
C ASN A 286 54.45 8.18 -28.05
N ALA A 287 53.56 8.23 -29.05
CA ALA A 287 53.92 8.37 -30.46
C ALA A 287 54.64 9.71 -30.73
N LYS A 288 54.16 10.81 -30.15
CA LYS A 288 54.82 12.13 -30.25
C LYS A 288 56.21 12.12 -29.59
N ALA A 289 56.35 11.45 -28.45
CA ALA A 289 57.64 11.27 -27.77
C ALA A 289 58.62 10.46 -28.65
N LYS A 290 58.19 9.33 -29.20
CA LYS A 290 58.99 8.52 -30.15
C LYS A 290 59.39 9.30 -31.39
N ALA A 291 58.47 10.04 -32.00
CA ALA A 291 58.77 10.87 -33.18
C ALA A 291 59.76 12.00 -32.86
N ARG A 292 59.67 12.61 -31.67
CA ARG A 292 60.64 13.61 -31.21
C ARG A 292 62.02 12.99 -30.99
N ASP A 293 62.07 11.81 -30.39
CA ASP A 293 63.31 11.07 -30.17
C ASP A 293 63.99 10.74 -31.52
N LEU A 294 63.26 10.15 -32.46
CA LEU A 294 63.75 9.86 -33.82
C LEU A 294 64.25 11.12 -34.53
N ARG A 295 63.52 12.24 -34.44
CA ARG A 295 63.94 13.52 -35.03
C ARG A 295 65.22 14.07 -34.38
N ASN A 296 65.35 13.96 -33.06
CA ASN A 296 66.56 14.38 -32.36
C ASN A 296 67.76 13.52 -32.77
N LYS A 297 67.59 12.19 -32.80
CA LYS A 297 68.61 11.25 -33.31
C LYS A 297 69.01 11.57 -34.74
N GLN A 298 68.05 11.82 -35.63
CA GLN A 298 68.34 12.23 -37.01
C GLN A 298 69.14 13.53 -37.09
N LYS A 299 68.86 14.52 -36.23
CA LYS A 299 69.66 15.75 -36.14
C LYS A 299 71.09 15.46 -35.67
N VAL A 300 71.26 14.60 -34.67
CA VAL A 300 72.57 14.18 -34.16
C VAL A 300 73.37 13.50 -35.28
N TYR A 301 72.75 12.57 -36.02
CA TYR A 301 73.35 11.96 -37.21
C TYR A 301 73.75 13.01 -38.26
N LYS A 302 72.84 13.93 -38.61
CA LYS A 302 73.10 14.96 -39.61
C LYS A 302 74.25 15.89 -39.21
N ASP A 303 74.29 16.35 -37.95
CA ASP A 303 75.36 17.21 -37.46
C ASP A 303 76.71 16.47 -37.45
N PHE A 304 76.72 15.22 -37.01
CA PHE A 304 77.90 14.38 -37.01
C PHE A 304 78.48 14.18 -38.42
N PHE A 305 77.64 13.76 -39.38
CA PHE A 305 78.08 13.53 -40.75
C PHE A 305 78.41 14.81 -41.52
N ASP A 306 77.75 15.94 -41.22
CA ASP A 306 78.12 17.24 -41.81
C ASP A 306 79.52 17.70 -41.33
N LYS A 307 79.83 17.52 -40.04
CA LYS A 307 81.18 17.77 -39.49
C LYS A 307 82.23 16.82 -40.07
N LEU A 308 81.88 15.54 -40.23
CA LEU A 308 82.75 14.54 -40.87
C LEU A 308 83.06 14.92 -42.33
N GLY A 309 82.03 15.26 -43.11
CA GLY A 309 82.18 15.66 -44.52
C GLY A 309 83.00 16.93 -44.71
N LYS A 310 82.90 17.88 -43.78
CA LYS A 310 83.70 19.13 -43.76
C LYS A 310 85.10 18.96 -43.17
N ARG A 311 85.50 17.73 -42.78
CA ARG A 311 86.79 17.42 -42.12
C ARG A 311 87.08 18.28 -40.88
N ASN A 312 86.05 18.70 -40.15
CA ASN A 312 86.16 19.53 -38.95
C ASN A 312 85.66 18.78 -37.70
N LEU A 313 85.76 17.45 -37.72
CA LEU A 313 85.35 16.59 -36.63
C LEU A 313 86.44 16.59 -35.55
N LYS A 314 86.09 16.88 -34.28
CA LYS A 314 87.02 16.83 -33.14
C LYS A 314 86.82 15.59 -32.30
N ASN A 315 87.81 15.28 -31.45
CA ASN A 315 87.78 14.07 -30.60
C ASN A 315 86.53 14.02 -29.72
N ARG A 316 86.20 15.19 -29.17
CA ARG A 316 85.01 15.40 -28.36
C ARG A 316 83.71 15.24 -29.14
N ASP A 317 83.68 15.54 -30.44
CA ASP A 317 82.45 15.52 -31.24
C ASP A 317 81.97 14.11 -31.55
N TYR A 318 82.87 13.17 -31.92
CA TYR A 318 82.47 11.79 -32.16
C TYR A 318 82.21 11.03 -30.85
N GLU A 319 82.99 11.27 -29.80
CA GLU A 319 82.70 10.74 -28.46
C GLU A 319 81.32 11.19 -27.95
N ASN A 320 80.97 12.47 -28.15
CA ASN A 320 79.64 12.96 -27.83
C ASN A 320 78.54 12.31 -28.68
N PHE A 321 78.82 12.02 -29.95
CA PHE A 321 77.90 11.28 -30.82
C PHE A 321 77.62 9.87 -30.28
N PHE A 322 78.64 9.10 -29.92
CA PHE A 322 78.47 7.76 -29.33
C PHE A 322 77.77 7.81 -27.97
N ARG A 323 78.04 8.84 -27.15
CA ARG A 323 77.34 9.05 -25.88
C ARG A 323 75.85 9.38 -26.06
N GLN A 324 75.50 10.15 -27.10
CA GLN A 324 74.13 10.57 -27.35
C GLN A 324 73.29 9.51 -28.08
N MET A 325 73.90 8.72 -28.96
CA MET A 325 73.23 7.62 -29.67
C MET A 325 73.18 6.33 -28.84
N GLY A 326 74.21 6.06 -28.03
CA GLY A 326 74.34 4.79 -27.32
C GLY A 326 74.71 3.62 -28.25
N THR A 327 75.40 2.62 -27.69
CA THR A 327 75.96 1.50 -28.46
C THR A 327 74.88 0.56 -29.01
N LYS A 328 73.84 0.28 -28.21
CA LYS A 328 72.75 -0.62 -28.62
C LYS A 328 71.97 -0.13 -29.85
N GLU A 329 71.74 1.17 -29.95
CA GLU A 329 70.97 1.75 -31.07
C GLU A 329 71.76 1.72 -32.37
N LEU A 330 73.09 1.91 -32.29
CA LEU A 330 73.98 1.76 -33.43
C LEU A 330 74.01 0.30 -33.92
N THR A 331 74.05 -0.67 -33.00
CA THR A 331 73.95 -2.10 -33.35
C THR A 331 72.62 -2.46 -34.00
N GLU A 332 71.49 -1.91 -33.54
CA GLU A 332 70.17 -2.11 -34.16
C GLU A 332 70.09 -1.57 -35.60
N LEU A 333 70.91 -0.55 -35.93
CA LEU A 333 71.04 -0.03 -37.29
C LEU A 333 72.01 -0.84 -38.17
N GLY A 334 72.51 -1.97 -37.67
CA GLY A 334 73.44 -2.85 -38.38
C GLY A 334 74.89 -2.34 -38.39
N LEU A 335 75.21 -1.38 -37.53
CA LEU A 335 76.54 -0.80 -37.39
C LEU A 335 77.26 -1.42 -36.19
N ASP A 336 78.54 -1.78 -36.35
CA ASP A 336 79.38 -2.22 -35.24
C ASP A 336 79.98 -1.00 -34.53
N PRO A 337 79.50 -0.62 -33.33
CA PRO A 337 79.89 0.62 -32.68
C PRO A 337 81.37 0.64 -32.31
N ASP A 338 81.92 -0.51 -31.91
CA ASP A 338 83.30 -0.62 -31.45
C ASP A 338 84.26 -0.53 -32.64
N ALA A 339 83.94 -1.20 -33.76
CA ALA A 339 84.71 -1.07 -34.99
C ALA A 339 84.69 0.35 -35.56
N ILE A 340 83.54 1.04 -35.51
CA ILE A 340 83.45 2.43 -35.98
C ILE A 340 84.24 3.37 -35.07
N ARG A 341 84.18 3.16 -33.75
CA ARG A 341 84.95 3.97 -32.79
C ARG A 341 86.45 3.82 -33.00
N ILE A 342 86.95 2.59 -33.12
CA ILE A 342 88.37 2.30 -33.43
C ILE A 342 88.79 2.99 -34.73
N LYS A 343 87.96 2.92 -35.78
CA LYS A 343 88.27 3.58 -37.07
C LYS A 343 88.28 5.10 -36.96
N LEU A 344 87.38 5.68 -36.16
CA LEU A 344 87.38 7.12 -35.93
C LEU A 344 88.59 7.55 -35.11
N ASP A 345 88.97 6.80 -34.07
CA ASP A 345 90.19 7.03 -33.30
C ASP A 345 91.42 7.06 -34.23
N GLN A 346 91.54 6.07 -35.14
CA GLN A 346 92.60 6.03 -36.15
C GLN A 346 92.59 7.25 -37.09
N ILE A 347 91.42 7.66 -37.58
CA ILE A 347 91.29 8.85 -38.43
C ILE A 347 91.71 10.12 -37.68
N MET A 348 91.50 10.17 -36.37
CA MET A 348 91.84 11.32 -35.54
C MET A 348 93.33 11.36 -35.21
N GLU A 349 93.96 10.21 -34.96
CA GLU A 349 95.42 10.09 -34.86
C GLU A 349 96.12 10.50 -36.17
N TRP A 350 95.58 10.13 -37.33
CA TRP A 350 96.15 10.52 -38.63
C TRP A 350 96.00 12.01 -38.95
N ASN A 351 94.97 12.66 -38.38
CA ASN A 351 94.74 14.09 -38.51
C ASN A 351 95.34 14.90 -37.35
N ASP A 352 96.01 14.26 -36.38
CA ASP A 352 96.69 14.96 -35.28
C ASP A 352 97.95 15.63 -35.84
N PRO A 353 98.02 16.98 -35.84
CA PRO A 353 99.18 17.70 -36.35
C PRO A 353 100.46 17.42 -35.55
N ASN A 354 100.38 16.82 -34.36
CA ASN A 354 101.55 16.41 -33.57
C ASN A 354 102.09 15.02 -33.95
N ILE A 355 101.35 14.23 -34.75
CA ILE A 355 101.70 12.85 -35.12
C ILE A 355 101.99 12.73 -36.63
N ASN A 356 101.58 13.72 -37.44
CA ASN A 356 101.76 13.69 -38.88
C ASN A 356 103.06 14.39 -39.33
N PRO A 357 104.11 13.67 -39.79
CA PRO A 357 105.27 14.26 -40.42
C PRO A 357 104.92 14.60 -41.87
N SER A 358 104.15 15.66 -42.09
CA SER A 358 104.00 16.25 -43.41
C SER A 358 103.77 17.76 -43.35
N SER A 359 104.67 18.45 -42.66
CA SER A 359 105.00 19.85 -42.94
C SER A 359 106.50 20.07 -42.71
N ASP A 360 107.13 20.80 -43.65
CA ASP A 360 108.58 21.07 -43.86
C ASP A 360 109.23 19.99 -44.74
N LYS A 361 109.77 20.24 -45.94
CA LYS A 361 110.63 21.36 -46.39
C LYS A 361 111.65 21.83 -45.38
#